data_AF-A0A0L8V2Q5-F1
#
_entry.id   AF-A0A0L8V2Q5-F1
#
_cell.length_a   1.000
_cell.length_b   1.000
_cell.length_c   1.000
_cell.angle_alpha   90.00
_cell.angle_beta   90.00
_cell.angle_gamma   90.00
#
_symmetry.space_group_name_H-M   'P 1'
#
loop_
_entity.id
_entity.type
_entity.pdbx_description
1 polymer ?
#
loop_
_entity_poly.entity_id
_entity_poly.type
_entity_poly.pdbx_seq_one_letter_code
_entity_poly.pdbx_strand_id
1 'polypeptide(L)'
;MNELEYFKSLFDREQIRKVELNNEVNIPIGIITLISGGVILVFKEAVTSFCSFNFILIVIIGLLLMASILYLAKSYNNLFKGFNYNYLPDSKELYKHRNELKEYNKEVKKGERESFRKYLIENYASLNSANMKINRSRLDDLYVAKTLVLIALILTIILVFSFMLINLNQ
;
A
#
# COMPACT_ATOMS: atom_id res chain seq x y z
N MET A 1 17.99 -20.76 14.78
CA MET A 1 18.02 -19.30 14.58
C MET A 1 18.00 -18.65 15.94
N ASN A 2 18.90 -17.69 16.19
CA ASN A 2 18.95 -16.93 17.44
C ASN A 2 17.75 -15.95 17.50
N GLU A 3 17.19 -15.71 18.69
CA GLU A 3 16.14 -14.71 18.93
C GLU A 3 16.39 -13.34 18.27
N LEU A 4 17.62 -12.81 18.36
CA LEU A 4 17.98 -11.56 17.70
C LEU A 4 17.85 -11.66 16.17
N GLU A 5 18.28 -12.77 15.59
CA GLU A 5 18.15 -13.02 14.14
C GLU A 5 16.67 -13.15 13.75
N TYR A 6 15.86 -13.80 14.58
CA TYR A 6 14.42 -13.90 14.36
C TYR A 6 13.77 -12.51 14.29
N PHE A 7 13.95 -11.67 15.29
CA PHE A 7 13.34 -10.33 15.31
C PHE A 7 13.88 -9.42 14.22
N LYS A 8 15.18 -9.50 13.91
CA LYS A 8 15.77 -8.82 12.75
C LYS A 8 15.11 -9.28 11.45
N SER A 9 14.94 -10.59 11.25
CA SER A 9 14.33 -11.13 10.02
C SER A 9 12.87 -10.67 9.83
N LEU A 10 12.12 -10.52 10.92
CA LEU A 10 10.78 -9.95 10.89
C LEU A 10 10.82 -8.46 10.50
N PHE A 11 11.80 -7.71 11.01
CA PHE A 11 11.99 -6.31 10.65
C PHE A 11 12.34 -6.12 9.19
N ASP A 12 13.31 -6.87 8.70
CA ASP A 12 13.72 -6.85 7.31
C ASP A 12 12.53 -7.19 6.40
N ARG A 13 11.68 -8.16 6.80
CA ARG A 13 10.45 -8.51 6.08
C ARG A 13 9.44 -7.35 6.03
N GLU A 14 9.23 -6.62 7.13
CA GLU A 14 8.32 -5.47 7.12
C GLU A 14 8.84 -4.30 6.25
N GLN A 15 10.16 -4.13 6.17
CA GLN A 15 10.75 -3.16 5.24
C GLN A 15 10.56 -3.58 3.79
N ILE A 16 10.73 -4.86 3.47
CA ILE A 16 10.44 -5.41 2.14
C ILE A 16 8.96 -5.22 1.79
N ARG A 17 8.04 -5.56 2.69
CA ARG A 17 6.59 -5.36 2.48
C ARG A 17 6.22 -3.91 2.19
N LYS A 18 6.87 -2.95 2.85
CA LYS A 18 6.67 -1.53 2.57
C LYS A 18 6.99 -1.20 1.10
N VAL A 19 8.08 -1.74 0.57
CA VAL A 19 8.49 -1.56 -0.83
C VAL A 19 7.54 -2.28 -1.78
N GLU A 20 7.15 -3.51 -1.48
CA GLU A 20 6.17 -4.27 -2.26
C GLU A 20 4.84 -3.51 -2.36
N LEU A 21 4.31 -3.03 -1.24
CA LEU A 21 3.08 -2.22 -1.21
C LEU A 21 3.19 -0.95 -2.07
N ASN A 22 4.35 -0.29 -2.11
CA ASN A 22 4.55 0.86 -2.99
C ASN A 22 4.46 0.47 -4.47
N ASN A 23 5.04 -0.68 -4.83
CA ASN A 23 5.05 -1.17 -6.21
C ASN A 23 3.69 -1.66 -6.66
N GLU A 24 2.90 -2.27 -5.76
CA GLU A 24 1.60 -2.83 -6.09
C GLU A 24 0.54 -1.77 -6.45
N VAL A 25 0.77 -0.49 -6.14
CA VAL A 25 -0.11 0.63 -6.56
C VAL A 25 -0.05 0.87 -8.07
N ASN A 26 1.06 0.50 -8.74
CA ASN A 26 1.25 0.78 -10.17
C ASN A 26 0.26 0.03 -11.07
N ILE A 27 -0.04 -1.23 -10.74
CA ILE A 27 -0.96 -2.06 -11.53
C ILE A 27 -2.37 -1.45 -11.60
N PRO A 28 -3.06 -1.14 -10.48
CA PRO A 28 -4.38 -0.53 -10.53
C PRO A 28 -4.37 0.85 -11.20
N ILE A 29 -3.30 1.66 -11.05
CA ILE A 29 -3.16 2.92 -11.81
C ILE A 29 -3.14 2.66 -13.32
N GLY A 30 -2.39 1.66 -13.76
CA GLY A 30 -2.33 1.28 -15.18
C GLY A 30 -3.71 0.87 -15.71
N ILE A 31 -4.45 0.06 -14.95
CA ILE A 31 -5.81 -0.36 -15.34
C ILE A 31 -6.78 0.83 -15.36
N ILE A 32 -6.74 1.73 -14.36
CA ILE A 32 -7.56 2.96 -14.35
C ILE A 32 -7.29 3.80 -15.59
N THR A 33 -6.02 3.93 -15.98
CA THR A 33 -5.61 4.66 -17.19
C THR A 33 -6.21 4.04 -18.45
N LEU A 34 -6.14 2.71 -18.59
CA LEU A 34 -6.72 1.98 -19.72
C LEU A 34 -8.25 2.12 -19.77
N ILE A 35 -8.94 1.96 -18.64
CA ILE A 35 -10.40 2.13 -18.54
C ILE A 35 -10.77 3.56 -18.95
N SER A 36 -10.08 4.57 -18.43
CA SER A 36 -10.35 5.97 -18.75
C SER A 36 -10.22 6.25 -20.24
N GLY A 37 -9.15 5.75 -20.89
CA GLY A 37 -8.98 5.85 -22.33
C GLY A 37 -10.10 5.16 -23.12
N GLY A 38 -10.47 3.94 -22.73
CA GLY A 38 -11.56 3.19 -23.37
C GLY A 38 -12.91 3.88 -23.26
N VAL A 39 -13.26 4.41 -22.08
CA VAL A 39 -14.51 5.15 -21.85
C VAL A 39 -14.54 6.44 -22.69
N ILE A 40 -13.44 7.17 -22.79
CA ILE A 40 -13.35 8.38 -23.63
C ILE A 40 -13.59 8.05 -25.11
N LEU A 41 -13.03 6.95 -25.61
CA LEU A 41 -13.25 6.52 -27.00
C LEU A 41 -14.72 6.19 -27.27
N VAL A 42 -15.35 5.39 -26.39
CA VAL A 42 -16.79 5.08 -26.49
C VAL A 42 -17.61 6.36 -26.44
N PHE A 43 -17.29 7.28 -25.54
CA PHE A 43 -18.02 8.54 -25.40
C PHE A 43 -17.96 9.39 -26.67
N LYS A 44 -16.80 9.45 -27.34
CA LYS A 44 -16.60 10.21 -28.58
C LYS A 44 -17.42 9.67 -29.75
N GLU A 45 -17.46 8.35 -29.91
CA GLU A 45 -18.20 7.68 -31.00
C GLU A 45 -19.71 7.68 -30.76
N ALA A 46 -20.14 7.72 -29.50
CA ALA A 46 -21.52 7.47 -29.13
C ALA A 46 -22.39 8.73 -28.94
N VAL A 47 -21.86 9.95 -29.15
CA VAL A 47 -22.55 11.22 -28.85
C VAL A 47 -23.96 11.30 -29.45
N THR A 48 -24.21 10.64 -30.58
CA THR A 48 -25.52 10.62 -31.28
C THR A 48 -26.37 9.38 -31.00
N SER A 49 -25.81 8.31 -30.41
CA SER A 49 -26.46 6.99 -30.26
C SER A 49 -26.52 6.51 -28.79
N PHE A 50 -26.39 7.44 -27.83
CA PHE A 50 -26.37 7.10 -26.40
C PHE A 50 -27.76 6.69 -25.90
N CYS A 51 -27.90 5.44 -25.48
CA CYS A 51 -29.04 4.99 -24.68
C CYS A 51 -28.80 5.29 -23.18
N SER A 52 -29.86 5.58 -22.43
CA SER A 52 -29.83 5.88 -20.98
C SER A 52 -29.07 4.83 -20.17
N PHE A 53 -29.10 3.56 -20.58
CA PHE A 53 -28.36 2.47 -19.95
C PHE A 53 -26.84 2.68 -19.96
N ASN A 54 -26.26 3.04 -21.12
CA ASN A 54 -24.82 3.28 -21.25
C ASN A 54 -24.39 4.48 -20.38
N PHE A 55 -25.24 5.51 -20.29
CA PHE A 55 -24.91 6.70 -19.52
C PHE A 55 -24.83 6.36 -18.02
N ILE A 56 -25.78 5.57 -17.52
CA ILE A 56 -25.78 5.07 -16.14
C ILE A 56 -24.50 4.25 -15.88
N LEU A 57 -24.12 3.36 -16.79
CA LEU A 57 -22.89 2.57 -16.65
C LEU A 57 -21.63 3.45 -16.56
N ILE A 58 -21.51 4.48 -17.40
CA ILE A 58 -20.38 5.42 -17.35
C ILE A 58 -20.32 6.14 -16.01
N VAL A 59 -21.45 6.62 -15.50
CA VAL A 59 -21.51 7.30 -14.19
C VAL A 59 -21.04 6.35 -13.08
N ILE A 60 -21.52 5.11 -13.08
CA ILE A 60 -21.13 4.10 -12.08
C ILE A 60 -19.62 3.81 -12.19
N ILE A 61 -19.09 3.61 -13.39
CA ILE A 61 -17.65 3.40 -13.61
C ILE A 61 -16.86 4.59 -13.06
N GLY A 62 -17.25 5.82 -13.38
CA GLY A 62 -16.59 7.03 -12.87
C GLY A 62 -16.56 7.10 -11.35
N LEU A 63 -17.66 6.76 -10.67
CA LEU A 63 -17.73 6.71 -9.22
C LEU A 63 -16.82 5.63 -8.62
N LEU A 64 -16.78 4.44 -9.23
CA LEU A 64 -15.90 3.35 -8.79
C LEU A 64 -14.42 3.71 -8.96
N LEU A 65 -14.05 4.33 -10.08
CA LEU A 65 -12.68 4.78 -10.33
C LEU A 65 -12.29 5.88 -9.35
N MET A 66 -13.16 6.86 -9.10
CA MET A 66 -12.90 7.93 -8.13
C MET A 66 -12.72 7.37 -6.71
N ALA A 67 -13.60 6.46 -6.27
CA ALA A 67 -13.45 5.77 -4.99
C ALA A 67 -12.13 4.98 -4.93
N SER A 68 -11.79 4.24 -6.00
CA SER A 68 -10.53 3.49 -6.06
C SER A 68 -9.31 4.39 -5.93
N ILE A 69 -9.29 5.53 -6.64
CA ILE A 69 -8.20 6.53 -6.55
C ILE A 69 -8.03 7.03 -5.12
N LEU A 70 -9.12 7.28 -4.38
CA LEU A 70 -9.03 7.70 -2.98
C LEU A 70 -8.37 6.62 -2.11
N TYR A 71 -8.75 5.35 -2.27
CA TYR A 71 -8.13 4.24 -1.55
C TYR A 71 -6.67 4.01 -1.96
N LEU A 72 -6.33 4.17 -3.24
CA LEU A 72 -4.93 4.12 -3.70
C LEU A 72 -4.10 5.24 -3.09
N ALA A 73 -4.60 6.48 -3.10
CA ALA A 73 -3.90 7.62 -2.50
C ALA A 73 -3.72 7.45 -0.99
N LYS A 74 -4.72 6.85 -0.31
CA LYS A 74 -4.63 6.50 1.11
C LYS A 74 -3.59 5.40 1.35
N SER A 75 -3.59 4.32 0.57
CA SER A 75 -2.61 3.22 0.69
C SER A 75 -1.19 3.66 0.34
N TYR A 76 -1.03 4.50 -0.67
CA TYR A 76 0.29 4.93 -1.17
C TYR A 76 0.96 5.92 -0.23
N ASN A 77 0.24 6.96 0.21
CA ASN A 77 0.83 8.06 0.96
C ASN A 77 -0.09 8.68 2.02
N ASN A 78 -1.06 7.92 2.54
CA ASN A 78 -2.00 8.37 3.56
C ASN A 78 -2.69 9.70 3.18
N LEU A 79 -3.17 9.81 1.94
CA LEU A 79 -3.75 11.04 1.40
C LEU A 79 -2.79 12.23 1.53
N PHE A 80 -1.56 12.06 1.04
CA PHE A 80 -0.47 13.05 1.04
C PHE A 80 0.15 13.37 2.41
N LYS A 81 -0.32 12.76 3.50
CA LYS A 81 0.25 12.98 4.84
C LYS A 81 1.56 12.24 5.07
N GLY A 82 1.82 11.17 4.31
CA GLY A 82 2.91 10.25 4.58
C GLY A 82 2.60 9.26 5.70
N PHE A 83 3.48 8.27 5.81
CA PHE A 83 3.46 7.26 6.86
C PHE A 83 4.66 7.44 7.78
N ASN A 84 4.39 7.48 9.09
CA ASN A 84 5.42 7.56 10.11
C ASN A 84 5.97 6.16 10.41
N TYR A 85 6.77 5.63 9.49
CA TYR A 85 7.52 4.41 9.70
C TYR A 85 8.64 4.64 10.72
N ASN A 86 8.77 3.73 11.67
CA ASN A 86 9.84 3.78 12.66
C ASN A 86 11.04 2.97 12.18
N TYR A 87 12.24 3.43 12.53
CA TYR A 87 13.50 2.79 12.17
C TYR A 87 14.36 2.60 13.41
N LEU A 88 15.36 1.74 13.29
CA LEU A 88 16.41 1.68 14.29
C LEU A 88 17.14 3.03 14.41
N PRO A 89 17.67 3.35 15.60
CA PRO A 89 18.67 4.39 15.73
C PRO A 89 19.80 4.20 14.72
N ASP A 90 20.44 5.30 14.33
CA ASP A 90 21.49 5.22 13.33
C ASP A 90 22.70 4.42 13.84
N SER A 91 23.56 3.98 12.91
CA SER A 91 24.72 3.16 13.27
C SER A 91 25.68 3.83 14.27
N LYS A 92 25.77 5.17 14.26
CA LYS A 92 26.64 5.95 15.15
C LYS A 92 26.05 5.98 16.56
N GLU A 93 24.75 6.18 16.69
CA GLU A 93 24.01 6.12 17.95
C GLU A 93 24.06 4.72 18.56
N LEU A 94 23.83 3.68 17.75
CA LEU A 94 23.94 2.29 18.22
C LEU A 94 25.36 1.96 18.70
N TYR A 95 26.39 2.44 17.98
CA TYR A 95 27.78 2.23 18.37
C TYR A 95 28.12 2.97 19.67
N LYS A 96 27.68 4.23 19.80
CA LYS A 96 27.84 5.04 21.01
C LYS A 96 27.17 4.36 22.21
N HIS A 97 25.89 3.99 22.07
CA HIS A 97 25.14 3.31 23.13
C HIS A 97 25.82 1.99 23.55
N ARG A 98 26.30 1.20 22.58
CA ARG A 98 27.04 -0.04 22.88
C ARG A 98 28.29 0.22 23.73
N ASN A 99 29.02 1.29 23.47
CA ASN A 99 30.22 1.63 24.23
C ASN A 99 29.88 2.19 25.61
N GLU A 100 28.89 3.07 25.72
CA GLU A 100 28.38 3.58 27.00
C GLU A 100 27.91 2.44 27.90
N LEU A 101 27.18 1.46 27.33
CA LEU A 101 26.73 0.27 28.05
C LEU A 101 27.90 -0.59 28.56
N LYS A 102 29.00 -0.67 27.79
CA LYS A 102 30.20 -1.40 28.22
C LYS A 102 30.85 -0.73 29.41
N GLU A 103 30.96 0.60 29.42
CA GLU A 103 31.53 1.33 30.55
C GLU A 103 30.63 1.21 31.77
N TYR A 104 29.33 1.44 31.63
CA TYR A 104 28.34 1.23 32.70
C TYR A 104 28.44 -0.18 33.32
N ASN A 105 28.52 -1.23 32.49
CA ASN A 105 28.60 -2.61 32.95
C ASN A 105 29.89 -2.96 33.72
N LYS A 106 30.96 -2.16 33.61
CA LYS A 106 32.18 -2.31 34.42
C LYS A 106 31.98 -1.78 35.83
N GLU A 107 31.14 -0.75 35.99
CA GLU A 107 30.93 -0.04 37.26
C GLU A 107 29.84 -0.68 38.14
N VAL A 108 28.94 -1.45 37.54
CA VAL A 108 27.81 -2.07 38.25
C VAL A 108 28.00 -3.55 38.58
N LYS A 109 27.21 -4.05 39.54
CA LYS A 109 27.18 -5.47 39.91
C LYS A 109 26.65 -6.31 38.76
N LYS A 110 27.03 -7.60 38.73
CA LYS A 110 26.63 -8.53 37.65
C LYS A 110 25.11 -8.61 37.41
N GLY A 111 24.29 -8.47 38.46
CA GLY A 111 22.83 -8.50 38.36
C GLY A 111 22.19 -7.24 37.77
N GLU A 112 22.93 -6.13 37.71
CA GLU A 112 22.48 -4.83 37.19
C GLU A 112 23.03 -4.56 35.79
N ARG A 113 23.80 -5.51 35.23
CA ARG A 113 24.38 -5.37 33.90
C ARG A 113 23.31 -5.49 32.83
N GLU A 114 23.33 -4.53 31.92
CA GLU A 114 22.42 -4.49 30.78
C GLU A 114 23.02 -5.18 29.55
N SER A 115 22.16 -5.66 28.68
CA SER A 115 22.57 -6.39 27.47
C SER A 115 22.21 -5.60 26.22
N PHE A 116 23.24 -5.20 25.46
CA PHE A 116 23.03 -4.56 24.16
C PHE A 116 22.22 -5.45 23.20
N ARG A 117 22.36 -6.77 23.30
CA ARG A 117 21.56 -7.72 22.52
C ARG A 117 20.09 -7.68 22.92
N LYS A 118 19.78 -7.58 24.21
CA LYS A 118 18.41 -7.45 24.72
C LYS A 118 17.79 -6.13 24.25
N TYR A 119 18.53 -5.03 24.37
CA TYR A 119 18.15 -3.73 23.82
C TYR A 119 17.78 -3.80 22.34
N LEU A 120 18.60 -4.47 21.51
CA LEU A 120 18.30 -4.63 20.09
C LEU A 120 17.03 -5.47 19.85
N ILE A 121 16.85 -6.57 20.57
CA ILE A 121 15.65 -7.42 20.46
C ILE A 121 14.39 -6.61 20.75
N GLU A 122 14.38 -5.84 21.84
CA GLU A 122 13.25 -5.01 22.24
C GLU A 122 12.95 -3.91 21.21
N ASN A 123 13.99 -3.27 20.66
CA ASN A 123 13.82 -2.30 19.59
C ASN A 123 13.22 -2.94 18.34
N TYR A 124 13.78 -4.05 17.84
CA TYR A 124 13.21 -4.75 16.68
C TYR A 124 11.75 -5.16 16.91
N ALA A 125 11.42 -5.71 18.08
CA ALA A 125 10.06 -6.09 18.41
C ALA A 125 9.08 -4.90 18.38
N SER A 126 9.47 -3.78 18.98
CA SER A 126 8.68 -2.54 18.99
C SER A 126 8.48 -1.96 17.59
N LEU A 127 9.57 -1.83 16.82
CA LEU A 127 9.57 -1.32 15.45
C LEU A 127 8.71 -2.19 14.53
N ASN A 128 8.80 -3.52 14.66
CA ASN A 128 7.96 -4.46 13.90
C ASN A 128 6.49 -4.27 14.19
N SER A 129 6.12 -4.19 15.47
CA SER A 129 4.72 -4.00 15.86
C SER A 129 4.14 -2.69 15.28
N ALA A 130 4.91 -1.60 15.33
CA ALA A 130 4.48 -0.33 14.76
C ALA A 130 4.37 -0.38 13.22
N ASN A 131 5.40 -0.86 12.53
CA ASN A 131 5.46 -0.88 11.06
C ASN A 131 4.45 -1.88 10.47
N MET A 132 4.23 -3.02 11.13
CA MET A 132 3.25 -4.01 10.71
C MET A 132 1.82 -3.45 10.74
N LYS A 133 1.47 -2.63 11.74
CA LYS A 133 0.15 -1.97 11.80
C LYS A 133 -0.05 -1.04 10.60
N ILE A 134 0.98 -0.28 10.24
CA ILE A 134 0.95 0.60 9.06
C ILE A 134 0.78 -0.23 7.79
N ASN A 135 1.63 -1.25 7.59
CA ASN A 135 1.58 -2.12 6.42
C ASN A 135 0.22 -2.83 6.27
N ARG A 136 -0.38 -3.28 7.38
CA ARG A 136 -1.72 -3.90 7.35
C ARG A 136 -2.79 -2.91 6.88
N SER A 137 -2.84 -1.70 7.45
CA SER A 137 -3.81 -0.68 7.00
C SER A 137 -3.65 -0.36 5.52
N ARG A 138 -2.40 -0.26 5.04
CA ARG A 138 -2.10 0.00 3.63
C ARG A 138 -2.56 -1.14 2.73
N LEU A 139 -2.36 -2.38 3.16
CA LEU A 139 -2.79 -3.57 2.44
C LEU A 139 -4.32 -3.62 2.33
N ASP A 140 -5.04 -3.30 3.41
CA ASP A 140 -6.50 -3.27 3.43
C ASP A 140 -7.05 -2.22 2.44
N ASP A 141 -6.49 -0.99 2.48
CA ASP A 141 -6.87 0.07 1.54
C ASP A 141 -6.57 -0.32 0.08
N LEU A 142 -5.43 -0.98 -0.16
CA LEU A 142 -5.03 -1.45 -1.49
C LEU A 142 -5.96 -2.56 -2.01
N TYR A 143 -6.38 -3.47 -1.14
CA TYR A 143 -7.32 -4.53 -1.47
C TYR A 143 -8.66 -3.95 -1.92
N VAL A 144 -9.18 -2.97 -1.19
CA VAL A 144 -10.42 -2.25 -1.56
C VAL A 144 -10.25 -1.56 -2.90
N ALA A 145 -9.15 -0.82 -3.10
CA ALA A 145 -8.87 -0.16 -4.38
C ALA A 145 -8.86 -1.13 -5.57
N LYS A 146 -8.11 -2.25 -5.46
CA LYS A 146 -8.02 -3.28 -6.50
C LYS A 146 -9.39 -3.91 -6.80
N THR A 147 -10.20 -4.15 -5.77
CA THR A 147 -11.56 -4.69 -5.93
C THR A 147 -12.44 -3.73 -6.72
N LEU A 148 -12.41 -2.43 -6.39
CA LEU A 148 -13.17 -1.40 -7.12
C LEU A 148 -12.72 -1.28 -8.58
N VAL A 149 -11.42 -1.34 -8.85
CA VAL A 149 -10.88 -1.35 -10.23
C VAL A 149 -11.38 -2.58 -10.99
N LEU A 150 -11.38 -3.76 -10.36
CA LEU A 150 -11.84 -4.99 -11.01
C LEU A 150 -13.32 -4.91 -11.38
N ILE A 151 -14.16 -4.39 -10.49
CA ILE A 151 -15.59 -4.17 -10.78
C ILE A 151 -15.75 -3.16 -11.92
N ALA A 152 -15.02 -2.04 -11.89
CA ALA A 152 -15.05 -1.04 -12.95
C ALA A 152 -14.61 -1.61 -14.31
N LEU A 153 -13.61 -2.50 -14.33
CA LEU A 153 -13.16 -3.18 -15.54
C LEU A 153 -14.26 -4.06 -16.13
N ILE A 154 -14.94 -4.86 -15.30
CA ILE A 154 -16.06 -5.71 -15.74
C ILE A 154 -17.20 -4.84 -16.32
N LEU A 155 -17.57 -3.75 -15.65
CA LEU A 155 -18.59 -2.83 -16.15
C LEU A 155 -18.18 -2.14 -17.46
N THR A 156 -16.88 -1.87 -17.63
CA THR A 156 -16.34 -1.30 -18.88
C THR A 156 -16.49 -2.27 -20.04
N ILE A 157 -16.23 -3.56 -19.82
CA ILE A 157 -16.45 -4.61 -20.84
C ILE A 157 -17.93 -4.68 -21.23
N ILE A 158 -18.84 -4.62 -20.24
CA ILE A 158 -20.29 -4.61 -20.47
C ILE A 158 -20.69 -3.36 -21.28
N LEU A 159 -20.16 -2.18 -20.94
CA LEU A 159 -20.40 -0.94 -21.67
C LEU A 159 -19.97 -1.06 -23.14
N VAL A 160 -18.75 -1.55 -23.40
CA VAL A 160 -18.24 -1.73 -24.77
C VAL A 160 -19.12 -2.70 -25.56
N PHE A 161 -19.50 -3.83 -24.96
CA PHE A 161 -20.37 -4.81 -25.61
C PHE A 161 -21.75 -4.24 -25.92
N SER A 162 -22.36 -3.52 -24.97
CA SER A 162 -23.64 -2.86 -25.18
C SER A 162 -23.58 -1.82 -26.29
N PHE A 163 -22.47 -1.07 -26.40
CA PHE A 163 -22.26 -0.11 -27.47
C PHE A 163 -22.16 -0.79 -28.85
N MET A 164 -21.39 -1.87 -28.95
CA MET A 164 -21.25 -2.64 -30.20
C MET A 164 -22.60 -3.19 -30.68
N LEU A 165 -23.44 -3.71 -29.77
CA LEU A 165 -24.77 -4.22 -30.13
C LEU A 165 -25.70 -3.13 -30.66
N ILE A 166 -25.63 -1.91 -30.12
CA ILE A 166 -26.44 -0.79 -30.60
C ILE A 166 -26.03 -0.41 -32.02
N ASN A 167 -24.72 -0.31 -32.28
CA ASN A 167 -24.22 0.08 -33.60
C ASN A 167 -24.40 -1.01 -34.67
N LEU A 168 -24.43 -2.29 -34.31
CA LEU A 168 -24.72 -3.38 -35.26
C LEU A 168 -26.19 -3.41 -35.72
N ASN A 169 -27.09 -2.79 -34.95
CA ASN A 169 -28.53 -2.76 -35.22
C ASN A 169 -28.98 -1.44 -35.89
N GLN A 170 -28.06 -0.51 -36.18
CA GLN A 170 -28.28 0.73 -36.94
C GLN A 170 -27.80 0.56 -38.38
#